data_AF-A0A1Q8G5Q1-F1
#
_entry.id   AF-A0A1Q8G5Q1-F1
#
_cell.length_a   1.000
_cell.length_b   1.000
_cell.length_c   1.000
_cell.angle_alpha   90.00
_cell.angle_beta   90.00
_cell.angle_gamma   90.00
#
_symmetry.space_group_name_H-M   'P 1'
#
loop_
_entity.id
_entity.type
_entity.pdbx_description
1 polymer ?
#
loop_
_entity_poly.entity_id
_entity_poly.type
_entity_poly.pdbx_seq_one_letter_code
_entity_poly.pdbx_strand_id
1 'polypeptide(L)'
;MIEEPDWKKGSIHSAVPVEVRALIGSIVIFQGSIEFELRGCISDLLKIDKDTVLILTSEQSYKQLMSLLSSLMIKELGTQNQLYKEFAFAAGKLDEFEAFRNKVAHSHWSHSLEDMSLQERAARHKSTSKRKQGLKVSVEEIGADQLTLEWRKAFFYLGELFSRVRKVAAGHSS
;
A
#
# COMPACT_ATOMS: atom_id res chain seq x y z
N MET A 1 7.42 -41.59 -19.51
CA MET A 1 6.48 -40.50 -19.84
C MET A 1 5.84 -40.11 -18.52
N ILE A 2 6.01 -38.87 -18.05
CA ILE A 2 5.33 -38.41 -16.83
C ILE A 2 3.92 -38.02 -17.26
N GLU A 3 2.90 -38.69 -16.75
CA GLU A 3 1.50 -38.34 -17.01
C GLU A 3 1.17 -37.00 -16.34
N GLU A 4 0.42 -36.14 -17.02
CA GLU A 4 -0.01 -34.88 -16.43
C GLU A 4 -0.95 -35.14 -15.24
N PRO A 5 -0.68 -34.55 -14.07
CA PRO A 5 -1.54 -34.72 -12.91
C PRO A 5 -2.89 -34.04 -13.13
N ASP A 6 -3.93 -34.62 -12.53
CA ASP A 6 -5.26 -34.00 -12.47
C ASP A 6 -5.23 -32.78 -11.56
N TRP A 7 -5.03 -31.59 -12.16
CA TRP A 7 -4.93 -30.30 -11.46
C TRP A 7 -6.18 -29.95 -10.63
N LYS A 8 -7.32 -30.61 -10.85
CA LYS A 8 -8.54 -30.42 -10.04
C LYS A 8 -8.51 -31.20 -8.72
N LYS A 9 -7.64 -32.20 -8.60
CA LYS A 9 -7.46 -33.02 -7.39
C LYS A 9 -6.33 -32.52 -6.49
N GLY A 10 -5.52 -31.57 -6.96
CA GLY A 10 -4.49 -30.93 -6.15
C GLY A 10 -5.10 -29.95 -5.16
N SER A 11 -5.09 -30.28 -3.87
CA SER A 11 -5.37 -29.29 -2.83
C SER A 11 -4.12 -28.42 -2.60
N ILE A 12 -4.22 -27.13 -2.90
CA ILE A 12 -3.19 -26.16 -2.53
C ILE A 12 -3.34 -25.86 -1.03
N HIS A 13 -2.74 -26.71 -0.20
CA HIS A 13 -2.61 -26.44 1.23
C HIS A 13 -1.51 -25.40 1.43
N SER A 14 -1.90 -24.19 1.83
CA SER A 14 -0.95 -23.19 2.31
C SER A 14 -0.84 -23.30 3.82
N ALA A 15 0.37 -23.05 4.32
CA ALA A 15 0.59 -22.89 5.75
C ALA A 15 -0.04 -21.59 6.31
N VAL A 16 -0.68 -20.76 5.49
CA VAL A 16 -1.28 -19.50 5.94
C VAL A 16 -2.79 -19.60 5.82
N PRO A 17 -3.56 -19.20 6.86
CA PRO A 17 -5.02 -19.22 6.77
C PRO A 17 -5.55 -18.44 5.57
N VAL A 18 -6.67 -18.89 4.99
CA VAL A 18 -7.24 -18.33 3.76
C VAL A 18 -7.55 -16.84 3.90
N GLU A 19 -8.14 -16.45 5.03
CA GLU A 19 -8.50 -15.05 5.30
C GLU A 19 -7.26 -14.14 5.34
N VAL A 20 -6.22 -14.55 6.08
CA VAL A 20 -4.96 -13.80 6.14
C VAL A 20 -4.33 -13.67 4.76
N ARG A 21 -4.31 -14.74 3.95
CA ARG A 21 -3.81 -14.68 2.57
C ARG A 21 -4.61 -13.73 1.70
N ALA A 22 -5.94 -13.76 1.79
CA ALA A 22 -6.81 -12.88 1.03
C ALA A 22 -6.55 -11.41 1.40
N LEU A 23 -6.43 -11.09 2.69
CA LEU A 23 -6.12 -9.75 3.16
C LEU A 23 -4.74 -9.25 2.72
N ILE A 24 -3.71 -10.11 2.78
CA ILE A 24 -2.37 -9.80 2.24
C ILE A 24 -2.48 -9.47 0.75
N GLY A 25 -3.19 -10.29 -0.03
CA GLY A 25 -3.42 -10.06 -1.45
C GLY A 25 -4.12 -8.72 -1.72
N SER A 26 -5.18 -8.42 -0.97
CA SER A 26 -5.91 -7.15 -1.05
C SER A 26 -5.00 -5.95 -0.77
N ILE A 27 -4.18 -6.00 0.28
CA ILE A 27 -3.22 -4.94 0.62
C ILE A 27 -2.20 -4.72 -0.51
N VAL A 28 -1.68 -5.80 -1.10
CA VAL A 28 -0.71 -5.71 -2.20
C VAL A 28 -1.35 -5.11 -3.46
N ILE A 29 -2.54 -5.56 -3.83
CA ILE A 29 -3.27 -5.06 -5.00
C ILE A 29 -3.67 -3.60 -4.82
N PHE A 30 -4.09 -3.22 -3.60
CA PHE A 30 -4.56 -1.87 -3.30
C PHE A 30 -3.49 -0.79 -3.53
N GLN A 31 -2.20 -1.13 -3.43
CA GLN A 31 -1.10 -0.22 -3.79
C GLN A 31 -1.22 0.30 -5.23
N GLY A 32 -1.58 -0.58 -6.19
CA GLY A 32 -1.75 -0.17 -7.59
C GLY A 32 -2.88 0.83 -7.75
N SER A 33 -3.98 0.66 -7.01
CA SER A 33 -5.08 1.62 -6.98
C SER A 33 -4.65 2.97 -6.40
N ILE A 34 -3.87 2.99 -5.31
CA ILE A 34 -3.33 4.23 -4.74
C ILE A 34 -2.51 4.99 -5.80
N GLU A 35 -1.56 4.31 -6.45
CA GLU A 35 -0.70 4.96 -7.43
C GLU A 35 -1.47 5.47 -8.67
N PHE A 36 -2.48 4.74 -9.11
CA PHE A 36 -3.35 5.18 -10.20
C PHE A 36 -4.10 6.47 -9.84
N GLU A 37 -4.67 6.51 -8.64
CA GLU A 37 -5.44 7.67 -8.19
C GLU A 37 -4.55 8.89 -7.88
N LEU A 38 -3.31 8.68 -7.41
CA LEU A 38 -2.33 9.76 -7.28
C LEU A 38 -2.03 10.44 -8.63
N ARG A 39 -1.97 9.66 -9.73
CA ARG A 39 -1.84 10.21 -11.08
C ARG A 39 -3.07 11.01 -11.48
N GLY A 40 -4.27 10.57 -11.09
CA GLY A 40 -5.50 11.35 -11.24
C GLY A 40 -5.42 12.71 -10.53
N CYS A 41 -4.95 12.73 -9.29
CA CYS A 41 -4.73 13.96 -8.52
C CYS A 41 -3.71 14.90 -9.19
N ILE A 42 -2.63 14.36 -9.73
CA ILE A 42 -1.62 15.13 -10.47
C ILE A 42 -2.23 15.73 -11.75
N SER A 43 -3.04 14.96 -12.48
CA SER A 43 -3.80 15.42 -13.66
C SER A 43 -4.73 16.57 -13.31
N ASP A 44 -5.50 16.43 -12.22
CA ASP A 44 -6.44 17.46 -11.75
C ASP A 44 -5.73 18.78 -11.40
N LEU A 45 -4.58 18.72 -10.72
CA LEU A 45 -3.81 19.92 -10.35
C LEU A 45 -3.09 20.56 -11.54
N LEU A 46 -2.55 19.76 -12.46
CA LEU A 46 -1.86 20.25 -13.65
C LEU A 46 -2.83 20.69 -14.77
N LYS A 47 -4.11 20.32 -14.69
CA LYS A 47 -5.14 20.58 -15.70
C LYS A 47 -4.76 20.04 -17.08
N ILE A 48 -4.14 18.86 -17.10
CA ILE A 48 -3.80 18.14 -18.33
C ILE A 48 -4.51 16.80 -18.34
N ASP A 49 -4.70 16.23 -19.53
CA ASP A 49 -5.41 14.96 -19.68
C ASP A 49 -4.66 13.80 -19.01
N LYS A 50 -5.41 12.74 -18.70
CA LYS A 50 -4.92 11.59 -17.96
C LYS A 50 -3.84 10.81 -18.73
N ASP A 51 -3.94 10.75 -20.05
CA ASP A 51 -2.98 9.99 -20.87
C ASP A 51 -1.62 10.69 -20.87
N THR A 52 -1.60 12.01 -20.97
CA THR A 52 -0.37 12.81 -20.83
C THR A 52 0.27 12.60 -19.47
N VAL A 53 -0.50 12.60 -18.36
CA VAL A 53 0.07 12.29 -17.03
C VAL A 53 0.59 10.86 -16.96
N LEU A 54 -0.12 9.88 -17.52
CA LEU A 54 0.34 8.50 -17.55
C LEU A 54 1.68 8.36 -18.28
N ILE A 55 1.86 9.06 -19.41
CA ILE A 55 3.15 9.11 -20.12
C ILE A 55 4.24 9.66 -19.20
N LEU A 56 4.00 10.82 -18.56
CA LEU A 56 4.96 11.50 -17.70
C LEU A 56 5.33 10.73 -16.42
N THR A 57 4.43 9.87 -15.94
CA THR A 57 4.54 9.22 -14.62
C THR A 57 4.61 7.70 -14.68
N SER A 58 4.72 7.13 -15.88
CA SER A 58 4.72 5.68 -16.12
C SER A 58 5.81 4.93 -15.34
N GLU A 59 7.00 5.53 -15.24
CA GLU A 59 8.15 4.95 -14.52
C GLU A 59 8.29 5.46 -13.08
N GLN A 60 7.33 6.25 -12.59
CA GLN A 60 7.38 6.79 -11.23
C GLN A 60 6.81 5.79 -10.22
N SER A 61 7.62 5.51 -9.20
CA SER A 61 7.18 4.81 -7.98
C SER A 61 6.22 5.67 -7.16
N TYR A 62 5.44 5.03 -6.26
CA TYR A 62 4.65 5.72 -5.24
C TYR A 62 5.36 6.92 -4.59
N LYS A 63 6.63 6.76 -4.17
CA LYS A 63 7.38 7.84 -3.51
C LYS A 63 7.60 9.04 -4.43
N GLN A 64 7.89 8.79 -5.70
CA GLN A 64 8.07 9.85 -6.69
C GLN A 64 6.74 10.53 -7.01
N LEU A 65 5.65 9.77 -7.16
CA LEU A 65 4.30 10.30 -7.36
C LEU A 65 3.87 11.19 -6.17
N MET A 66 4.07 10.72 -4.95
CA MET A 66 3.71 11.46 -3.73
C MET A 66 4.56 12.74 -3.60
N SER A 67 5.86 12.68 -3.91
CA SER A 67 6.74 13.84 -3.93
C SER A 67 6.31 14.88 -4.97
N LEU A 68 5.93 14.44 -6.17
CA LEU A 68 5.40 15.31 -7.22
C LEU A 68 4.09 15.97 -6.76
N LEU A 69 3.14 15.17 -6.28
CA LEU A 69 1.85 15.68 -5.80
C LEU A 69 2.02 16.68 -4.65
N SER A 70 2.88 16.39 -3.68
CA SER A 70 3.17 17.29 -2.58
C SER A 70 3.79 18.61 -3.06
N SER A 71 4.70 18.56 -4.04
CA SER A 71 5.30 19.76 -4.63
C SER A 71 4.25 20.63 -5.34
N LEU A 72 3.30 20.02 -6.05
CA LEU A 72 2.17 20.72 -6.66
C LEU A 72 1.29 21.37 -5.59
N MET A 73 0.94 20.65 -4.52
CA MET A 73 0.15 21.20 -3.42
C MET A 73 0.87 22.37 -2.71
N ILE A 74 2.19 22.28 -2.51
CA ILE A 74 3.01 23.38 -1.96
C ILE A 74 2.98 24.59 -2.90
N LYS A 75 3.11 24.36 -4.21
CA LYS A 75 3.06 25.44 -5.21
C LYS A 75 1.72 26.20 -5.14
N GLU A 76 0.61 25.48 -5.02
CA GLU A 76 -0.73 26.11 -5.04
C GLU A 76 -1.14 26.75 -3.70
N LEU A 77 -0.67 26.24 -2.56
CA LEU A 77 -1.14 26.67 -1.24
C LEU A 77 -0.07 27.29 -0.34
N GLY A 78 1.19 26.90 -0.52
CA GLY A 78 2.26 27.11 0.46
C GLY A 78 2.18 26.17 1.66
N THR A 79 3.31 25.97 2.35
CA THR A 79 3.44 25.00 3.46
C THR A 79 2.70 25.39 4.74
N GLN A 80 2.37 26.67 4.91
CA GLN A 80 1.69 27.17 6.11
C GLN A 80 0.17 27.05 6.05
N ASN A 81 -0.38 26.81 4.85
CA ASN A 81 -1.82 26.69 4.63
C ASN A 81 -2.38 25.46 5.36
N GLN A 82 -3.54 25.62 6.01
CA GLN A 82 -4.19 24.56 6.77
C GLN A 82 -4.57 23.36 5.89
N LEU A 83 -5.04 23.61 4.67
CA LEU A 83 -5.41 22.56 3.72
C LEU A 83 -4.19 21.73 3.28
N TYR A 84 -3.03 22.37 3.12
CA TYR A 84 -1.77 21.66 2.87
C TYR A 84 -1.35 20.81 4.07
N LYS A 85 -1.46 21.34 5.30
CA LYS A 85 -1.13 20.59 6.52
C LYS A 85 -2.00 19.33 6.67
N GLU A 86 -3.29 19.44 6.36
CA GLU A 86 -4.20 18.28 6.34
C GLU A 86 -3.83 17.27 5.25
N PHE A 87 -3.51 17.74 4.04
CA PHE A 87 -3.00 16.90 2.95
C PHE A 87 -1.72 16.17 3.39
N ALA A 88 -0.74 16.88 3.95
CA ALA A 88 0.53 16.33 4.37
C ALA A 88 0.37 15.29 5.49
N PHE A 89 -0.58 15.50 6.41
CA PHE A 89 -0.93 14.51 7.41
C PHE A 89 -1.50 13.23 6.79
N ALA A 90 -2.46 13.34 5.87
CA ALA A 90 -3.02 12.19 5.18
C ALA A 90 -1.97 11.45 4.33
N ALA A 91 -1.10 12.19 3.63
CA ALA A 91 0.03 11.63 2.88
C ALA A 91 0.98 10.83 3.79
N GLY A 92 1.32 11.36 4.97
CA GLY A 92 2.13 10.64 5.96
C GLY A 92 1.49 9.33 6.42
N LYS A 93 0.16 9.27 6.51
CA LYS A 93 -0.57 8.03 6.82
C LYS A 93 -0.56 7.01 5.69
N LEU A 94 -0.53 7.45 4.44
CA LEU A 94 -0.31 6.56 3.31
C LEU A 94 1.14 6.07 3.24
N ASP A 95 2.13 6.87 3.64
CA ASP A 95 3.52 6.44 3.76
C ASP A 95 3.69 5.35 4.83
N GLU A 96 3.00 5.48 5.96
CA GLU A 96 2.91 4.43 6.98
C GLU A 96 2.33 3.13 6.40
N PHE A 97 1.27 3.24 5.59
CA PHE A 97 0.67 2.08 4.91
C PHE A 97 1.59 1.48 3.85
N GLU A 98 2.33 2.27 3.06
CA GLU A 98 3.29 1.76 2.09
C GLU A 98 4.39 0.94 2.78
N ALA A 99 4.90 1.44 3.91
CA ALA A 99 5.85 0.72 4.74
C ALA A 99 5.26 -0.59 5.28
N PHE A 100 3.99 -0.58 5.71
CA PHE A 100 3.27 -1.79 6.13
C PHE A 100 3.05 -2.78 4.99
N ARG A 101 2.65 -2.32 3.81
CA ARG A 101 2.50 -3.16 2.61
C ARG A 101 3.82 -3.81 2.24
N ASN A 102 4.92 -3.06 2.23
CA ASN A 102 6.27 -3.61 1.98
C ASN A 102 6.66 -4.65 3.03
N LYS A 103 6.35 -4.38 4.31
CA LYS A 103 6.55 -5.32 5.42
C LYS A 103 5.80 -6.63 5.16
N VAL A 104 4.55 -6.55 4.70
CA VAL A 104 3.69 -7.71 4.44
C VAL A 104 4.09 -8.47 3.18
N ALA A 105 4.34 -7.77 2.07
CA ALA A 105 4.62 -8.34 0.76
C ALA A 105 5.97 -9.06 0.67
N HIS A 106 6.98 -8.57 1.40
CA HIS A 106 8.34 -9.12 1.37
C HIS A 106 8.67 -10.05 2.54
N SER A 107 7.65 -10.49 3.29
CA SER A 107 7.84 -11.46 4.37
C SER A 107 7.56 -12.89 3.91
N HIS A 108 8.19 -13.85 4.59
CA HIS A 108 7.78 -15.25 4.52
C HIS A 108 6.68 -15.49 5.56
N TRP A 109 5.66 -16.28 5.21
CA TRP A 109 4.48 -16.49 6.04
C TRP A 109 4.25 -17.98 6.30
N SER A 110 3.92 -18.33 7.54
CA SER A 110 3.56 -19.69 7.96
C SER A 110 2.39 -19.68 8.95
N HIS A 111 1.96 -20.86 9.42
CA HIS A 111 0.96 -20.96 10.48
C HIS A 111 1.51 -20.30 11.74
N SER A 112 0.60 -19.81 12.58
CA SER A 112 0.93 -19.38 13.93
C SER A 112 1.56 -20.55 14.69
N LEU A 113 2.67 -20.30 15.39
CA LEU A 113 3.34 -21.31 16.20
C LEU A 113 2.72 -21.43 17.60
N GLU A 114 1.94 -20.42 18.02
CA GLU A 114 1.32 -20.38 19.34
C GLU A 114 0.02 -21.19 19.40
N ASP A 115 -0.76 -21.21 18.32
CA ASP A 115 -1.99 -22.01 18.25
C ASP A 115 -2.42 -22.31 16.80
N MET A 116 -2.33 -23.58 16.41
CA MET A 116 -2.77 -24.04 15.07
C MET A 116 -4.31 -24.03 14.90
N SER A 117 -5.07 -23.84 15.97
CA SER A 117 -6.54 -23.74 15.92
C SER A 117 -7.05 -22.34 15.60
N LEU A 118 -6.22 -21.30 15.81
CA LEU A 118 -6.53 -19.92 15.46
C LEU A 118 -6.37 -19.69 13.96
N GLN A 119 -7.44 -19.93 13.19
CA GLN A 119 -7.48 -19.70 11.74
C GLN A 119 -7.36 -18.21 11.32
N GLU A 120 -7.17 -17.30 12.27
CA GLU A 120 -7.16 -15.86 12.02
C GLU A 120 -5.76 -15.23 12.14
N ARG A 121 -4.72 -16.01 12.48
CA ARG A 121 -3.35 -15.50 12.69
C ARG A 121 -2.32 -16.25 11.87
N ALA A 122 -1.27 -15.55 11.48
CA ALA A 122 -0.13 -16.13 10.79
C ALA A 122 1.20 -15.61 11.34
N ALA A 123 2.19 -16.49 11.37
CA ALA A 123 3.55 -16.13 11.72
C ALA A 123 4.25 -15.51 10.51
N ARG A 124 4.70 -14.27 10.69
CA ARG A 124 5.49 -13.52 9.73
C ARG A 124 6.96 -13.64 10.06
N HIS A 125 7.72 -14.26 9.16
CA HIS A 125 9.16 -14.44 9.27
C HIS A 125 9.88 -13.37 8.49
N LYS A 126 10.79 -12.66 9.16
CA LYS A 126 11.70 -11.70 8.56
C LYS A 126 13.13 -12.13 8.81
N SER A 127 13.85 -12.42 7.74
CA SER A 127 15.29 -12.64 7.75
C SER A 127 16.02 -11.42 7.18
N THR A 128 17.02 -10.91 7.89
CA THR A 128 17.93 -9.88 7.37
C THR A 128 19.35 -10.36 7.51
N SER A 129 20.11 -10.37 6.41
CA SER A 129 21.55 -10.61 6.42
C SER A 129 22.28 -9.32 6.12
N LYS A 130 23.16 -8.87 7.03
CA LYS A 130 24.00 -7.68 6.82
C LYS A 130 25.46 -8.02 7.07
N ARG A 131 26.36 -7.53 6.21
CA ARG A 131 27.81 -7.80 6.23
C ARG A 131 28.48 -7.63 7.61
N LYS A 132 27.97 -6.73 8.46
CA LYS A 132 28.49 -6.47 9.83
C LYS A 132 27.67 -7.08 10.97
N GLN A 133 26.46 -7.58 10.70
CA GLN A 133 25.53 -8.07 11.74
C GLN A 133 25.17 -9.55 11.58
N GLY A 134 25.63 -10.21 10.52
CA GLY A 134 25.27 -11.59 10.21
C GLY A 134 23.79 -11.74 9.85
N LEU A 135 23.29 -12.97 9.97
CA LEU A 135 21.88 -13.31 9.78
C LEU A 135 21.10 -13.02 11.08
N LYS A 136 20.03 -12.24 10.96
CA LYS A 136 19.03 -12.04 12.01
C LYS A 136 17.68 -12.52 11.50
N VAL A 137 17.01 -13.36 12.29
CA VAL A 137 15.64 -13.81 12.04
C VAL A 137 14.74 -13.23 13.13
N SER A 138 13.58 -12.71 12.75
CA SER A 138 12.53 -12.29 13.67
C SER A 138 11.20 -12.87 13.21
N VAL A 139 10.42 -13.37 14.16
CA VAL A 139 9.05 -13.85 13.94
C VAL A 139 8.09 -12.87 14.61
N GLU A 140 7.02 -12.50 13.92
CA GLU A 140 5.95 -11.66 14.43
C GLU A 140 4.61 -12.29 14.06
N GLU A 141 3.72 -12.45 15.02
CA GLU A 141 2.34 -12.88 14.77
C GLU A 141 1.52 -11.70 14.27
N ILE A 142 0.87 -11.84 13.11
CA ILE A 142 -0.06 -10.85 12.57
C ILE A 142 -1.42 -11.52 12.35
N GLY A 143 -2.46 -10.89 12.90
CA GLY A 143 -3.84 -11.32 12.74
C GLY A 143 -4.57 -10.67 11.57
N ALA A 144 -5.66 -11.28 11.15
CA ALA A 144 -6.60 -10.75 10.16
C ALA A 144 -7.18 -9.39 10.58
N ASP A 145 -7.39 -9.19 11.89
CA ASP A 145 -7.84 -7.94 12.51
C ASP A 145 -6.88 -6.77 12.23
N GLN A 146 -5.57 -7.00 12.43
CA GLN A 146 -4.54 -5.99 12.19
C GLN A 146 -4.43 -5.66 10.70
N LEU A 147 -4.42 -6.67 9.82
CA LEU A 147 -4.39 -6.45 8.37
C LEU A 147 -5.61 -5.65 7.90
N THR A 148 -6.79 -6.00 8.41
CA THR A 148 -8.05 -5.30 8.12
C THR A 148 -8.01 -3.85 8.60
N LEU A 149 -7.50 -3.61 9.81
CA LEU A 149 -7.40 -2.27 10.37
C LEU A 149 -6.49 -1.38 9.53
N GLU A 150 -5.29 -1.86 9.19
CA GLU A 150 -4.33 -1.09 8.38
C GLU A 150 -4.87 -0.81 6.98
N TRP A 151 -5.55 -1.78 6.37
CA TRP A 151 -6.18 -1.56 5.06
C TRP A 151 -7.31 -0.52 5.12
N ARG A 152 -8.17 -0.57 6.15
CA ARG A 152 -9.26 0.41 6.34
C ARG A 152 -8.73 1.82 6.59
N LYS A 153 -7.68 1.95 7.41
CA LYS A 153 -7.00 3.25 7.64
C LYS A 153 -6.49 3.82 6.32
N ALA A 154 -5.81 3.01 5.52
CA ALA A 154 -5.28 3.45 4.23
C ALA A 154 -6.40 3.92 3.29
N PHE A 155 -7.50 3.17 3.20
CA PHE A 155 -8.66 3.56 2.40
C PHE A 155 -9.24 4.91 2.85
N PHE A 156 -9.41 5.10 4.17
CA PHE A 156 -9.89 6.36 4.72
C PHE A 156 -8.96 7.54 4.38
N TYR A 157 -7.66 7.40 4.65
CA TYR A 157 -6.70 8.48 4.42
C TYR A 157 -6.48 8.77 2.93
N LEU A 158 -6.67 7.78 2.06
CA LEU A 158 -6.69 7.98 0.61
C LEU A 158 -7.84 8.92 0.21
N GLY A 159 -9.04 8.67 0.74
CA GLY A 159 -10.20 9.54 0.53
C GLY A 159 -9.99 10.96 1.07
N GLU A 160 -9.41 11.09 2.26
CA GLU A 160 -9.08 12.40 2.83
C GLU A 160 -8.07 13.17 1.97
N LEU A 161 -7.00 12.50 1.50
CA LEU A 161 -6.00 13.09 0.62
C LEU A 161 -6.65 13.63 -0.66
N PHE A 162 -7.49 12.83 -1.33
CA PHE A 162 -8.15 13.23 -2.57
C PHE A 162 -9.14 14.37 -2.37
N SER A 163 -9.89 14.36 -1.27
CA SER A 163 -10.78 15.46 -0.92
C SER A 163 -10.04 16.80 -0.82
N ARG A 164 -8.81 16.80 -0.28
CA ARG A 164 -7.98 18.01 -0.18
C ARG A 164 -7.49 18.46 -1.56
N VAL A 165 -6.95 17.54 -2.35
CA VAL A 165 -6.46 17.85 -3.70
C VAL A 165 -7.58 18.41 -4.57
N ARG A 166 -8.77 17.78 -4.58
CA ARG A 166 -9.91 18.23 -5.40
C ARG A 166 -10.42 19.60 -5.00
N LYS A 167 -10.39 19.96 -3.70
CA LYS A 167 -10.71 21.33 -3.26
C LYS A 167 -9.77 22.36 -3.88
N VAL A 168 -8.48 22.04 -3.97
CA VAL A 168 -7.49 22.91 -4.63
C VAL A 168 -7.76 22.98 -6.13
N ALA A 169 -7.90 21.84 -6.80
CA ALA A 169 -8.15 21.79 -8.25
C ALA A 169 -9.43 22.54 -8.66
N ALA A 170 -10.51 22.42 -7.88
CA ALA A 170 -11.76 23.13 -8.12
C ALA A 170 -11.63 24.65 -7.93
N GLY A 171 -10.85 25.10 -6.94
CA GLY A 171 -10.60 26.52 -6.67
C GLY A 171 -9.79 27.25 -7.76
N HIS A 172 -9.18 26.52 -8.70
CA HIS A 172 -8.47 27.10 -9.84
C HIS A 172 -9.36 27.26 -11.09
N SER A 173 -10.66 26.98 -11.00
CA SER A 173 -11.61 27.06 -12.13
C SER A 173 -12.30 28.42 -12.25
N SER A 174 -11.73 29.47 -11.66
CA SER A 174 -12.21 30.85 -11.69
C SER A 174 -11.15 31.81 -12.22
#